data_AF-A0A8H4QGJ6-F1
#
_entry.id   AF-A0A8H4QGJ6-F1
#
_cell.length_a   1.000
_cell.length_b   1.000
_cell.length_c   1.000
_cell.angle_alpha   90.00
_cell.angle_beta   90.00
_cell.angle_gamma   90.00
#
_symmetry.space_group_name_H-M   'P 1'
#
loop_
_entity.id
_entity.type
_entity.pdbx_description
1 polymer ?
#
loop_
_entity_poly.entity_id
_entity_poly.type
_entity_poly.pdbx_seq_one_letter_code
_entity_poly.pdbx_strand_id
1 'polypeptide(L)'
;MSSLSLSEEQAQKIVNGHLPGHSESTVQYVKEIKNDGYSYTPHTRTYMIDLSPNNSSTAPCSCFIVIAHPNPTNSPEYASHTLPLLSTIIHQILSRTDIPIAKPILDTSLSTVPFPFLLSPASPISSSTILPLSAARKAGLLSPEAQIRVDLQIGRLLGQLHGNVQNDWFGVPLLGSPDAPSDDAGYSWQETFTGLLESLLSEFEGKGRKDLPYQEIRGYLSRAIGSFLFDDADTPSLIWFTGSEDDIYISTESKSSSNGIAAILPNVGHALWGDPLLESFFLPPNPSAAFQEGYLASGGKQTIVFPRQKTKRLWYSLFLGLVVLRERSGSDGTSSTNESAALELIKQSVRALSSAPNY
;
A
#
# COMPACT_ATOMS: atom_id res chain seq x y z
N MET A 1 6.28 25.73 -3.43
CA MET A 1 6.97 24.51 -2.98
C MET A 1 7.78 23.98 -4.14
N SER A 2 8.99 23.46 -3.93
CA SER A 2 9.78 22.83 -5.00
C SER A 2 9.02 21.61 -5.53
N SER A 3 8.96 21.46 -6.85
CA SER A 3 8.36 20.28 -7.49
C SER A 3 9.07 19.01 -7.02
N LEU A 4 8.31 18.00 -6.57
CA LEU A 4 8.83 16.70 -6.21
C LEU A 4 9.10 15.90 -7.49
N SER A 5 10.30 16.02 -8.03
CA SER A 5 10.71 15.36 -9.27
C SER A 5 12.16 14.92 -9.22
N LEU A 6 12.46 13.73 -9.72
CA LEU A 6 13.81 13.18 -9.82
C LEU A 6 14.36 13.34 -11.25
N SER A 7 15.46 14.06 -11.42
CA SER A 7 16.16 14.14 -12.71
C SER A 7 17.04 12.92 -12.97
N GLU A 8 17.44 12.71 -14.22
CA GLU A 8 18.38 11.65 -14.59
C GLU A 8 19.74 11.82 -13.89
N GLU A 9 20.27 13.05 -13.79
CA GLU A 9 21.54 13.27 -13.10
C GLU A 9 21.43 12.97 -11.59
N GLN A 10 20.28 13.25 -10.99
CA GLN A 10 20.00 12.91 -9.59
C GLN A 10 19.91 11.40 -9.39
N ALA A 11 19.18 10.69 -10.27
CA ALA A 11 19.11 9.23 -10.24
C ALA A 11 20.50 8.60 -10.40
N GLN A 12 21.32 9.11 -11.33
CA GLN A 12 22.69 8.65 -11.55
C GLN A 12 23.57 8.82 -10.30
N LYS A 13 23.46 9.96 -9.59
CA LYS A 13 24.18 10.18 -8.32
C LYS A 13 23.76 9.18 -7.24
N ILE A 14 22.46 8.92 -7.11
CA ILE A 14 21.92 7.95 -6.15
C ILE A 14 22.50 6.57 -6.44
N VAL A 15 22.37 6.09 -7.70
CA VAL A 15 22.86 4.79 -8.14
C VAL A 15 24.36 4.64 -7.86
N ASN A 16 25.17 5.61 -8.29
CA ASN A 16 26.63 5.51 -8.16
C ASN A 16 27.09 5.52 -6.69
N GLY A 17 26.38 6.24 -5.83
CA GLY A 17 26.72 6.36 -4.41
C GLY A 17 26.23 5.18 -3.56
N HIS A 18 25.14 4.52 -3.95
CA HIS A 18 24.41 3.63 -3.05
C HIS A 18 24.22 2.19 -3.55
N LEU A 19 24.33 1.92 -4.86
CA LEU A 19 24.18 0.55 -5.38
C LEU A 19 25.54 -0.14 -5.53
N PRO A 20 25.87 -1.14 -4.67
CA PRO A 20 27.10 -1.90 -4.81
C PRO A 20 27.17 -2.60 -6.16
N GLY A 21 28.32 -2.54 -6.83
CA GLY A 21 28.51 -3.14 -8.16
C GLY A 21 27.97 -2.32 -9.33
N HIS A 22 27.29 -1.19 -9.05
CA HIS A 22 26.73 -0.31 -10.07
C HIS A 22 27.33 1.11 -10.06
N SER A 23 28.48 1.31 -9.40
CA SER A 23 29.18 2.61 -9.35
C SER A 23 29.58 3.15 -10.73
N GLU A 24 29.72 2.26 -11.71
CA GLU A 24 30.05 2.58 -13.10
C GLU A 24 28.87 2.36 -14.06
N SER A 25 27.68 1.96 -13.56
CA SER A 25 26.51 1.77 -14.42
C SER A 25 25.97 3.12 -14.88
N THR A 26 25.46 3.19 -16.11
CA THR A 26 24.80 4.38 -16.63
C THR A 26 23.29 4.24 -16.50
N VAL A 27 22.62 5.25 -15.94
CA VAL A 27 21.16 5.36 -15.95
C VAL A 27 20.72 5.60 -17.39
N GLN A 28 19.94 4.68 -17.95
CA GLN A 28 19.41 4.79 -19.32
C GLN A 28 18.03 5.44 -19.34
N TYR A 29 17.25 5.22 -18.29
CA TYR A 29 15.86 5.62 -18.26
C TYR A 29 15.41 5.88 -16.83
N VAL A 30 14.66 6.96 -16.65
CA VAL A 30 14.00 7.33 -15.39
C VAL A 30 12.52 7.53 -15.68
N LYS A 31 11.67 6.68 -15.09
CA LYS A 31 10.22 6.75 -15.26
C LYS A 31 9.51 6.86 -13.94
N GLU A 32 8.76 7.94 -13.77
CA GLU A 32 7.80 8.04 -12.68
C GLU A 32 6.70 6.98 -12.83
N ILE A 33 6.50 6.21 -11.77
CA ILE A 33 5.37 5.31 -11.65
C ILE A 33 4.18 6.14 -11.18
N LYS A 34 3.25 6.37 -12.11
CA LYS A 34 1.96 6.98 -11.78
C LYS A 34 1.11 5.94 -11.08
N ASN A 35 0.84 6.17 -9.80
CA ASN A 35 -0.03 5.32 -9.02
C ASN A 35 -1.47 5.82 -9.14
N ASP A 36 -2.24 5.16 -10.00
CA ASP A 36 -3.66 5.45 -10.16
C ASP A 36 -4.53 4.67 -9.15
N GLY A 37 -3.94 3.74 -8.39
CA GLY A 37 -4.58 2.90 -7.38
C GLY A 37 -4.77 3.59 -6.01
N TYR A 38 -4.75 2.80 -4.94
CA TYR A 38 -5.03 3.30 -3.58
C TYR A 38 -3.79 3.79 -2.84
N SER A 39 -2.60 3.38 -3.27
CA SER A 39 -1.31 3.64 -2.63
C SER A 39 -0.67 4.98 -3.05
N TYR A 40 -1.39 5.80 -3.82
CA TYR A 40 -0.99 7.18 -4.09
C TYR A 40 -0.85 7.98 -2.78
N THR A 41 0.26 8.69 -2.63
CA THR A 41 0.44 9.71 -1.60
C THR A 41 1.00 10.98 -2.26
N PRO A 42 0.56 12.19 -1.86
CA PRO A 42 0.99 13.42 -2.49
C PRO A 42 2.44 13.77 -2.14
N HIS A 43 2.96 13.25 -1.02
CA HIS A 43 4.26 13.60 -0.46
C HIS A 43 5.42 12.71 -0.90
N THR A 44 5.14 11.61 -1.62
CA THR A 44 6.17 10.74 -2.18
C THR A 44 5.98 10.55 -3.68
N ARG A 45 7.06 10.19 -4.39
CA ARG A 45 7.02 9.76 -5.79
C ARG A 45 7.92 8.55 -5.96
N THR A 46 7.43 7.56 -6.70
CA THR A 46 8.16 6.34 -6.99
C THR A 46 8.62 6.37 -8.45
N TYR A 47 9.89 6.09 -8.66
CA TYR A 47 10.54 6.01 -9.96
C TYR A 47 11.06 4.61 -10.21
N MET A 48 10.99 4.16 -11.45
CA MET A 48 11.69 3.00 -11.97
C MET A 48 12.87 3.49 -12.80
N ILE A 49 14.05 2.93 -12.52
CA ILE A 49 15.32 3.32 -13.13
C ILE A 49 15.89 2.12 -13.86
N ASP A 50 16.18 2.25 -15.16
CA ASP A 50 16.92 1.24 -15.91
C ASP A 50 18.41 1.56 -15.94
N LEU A 51 19.23 0.55 -15.70
CA LEU A 51 20.67 0.65 -15.63
C LEU A 51 21.29 -0.17 -16.78
N SER A 52 22.23 0.45 -17.48
CA SER A 52 23.15 -0.23 -18.39
C SER A 52 24.51 -0.36 -17.71
N PRO A 53 24.95 -1.58 -17.37
CA PRO A 53 26.30 -1.77 -16.86
C PRO A 53 27.31 -1.50 -17.98
N ASN A 54 28.48 -0.93 -17.65
CA ASN A 54 29.53 -0.64 -18.65
C ASN A 54 30.05 -1.89 -19.40
N ASN A 55 29.84 -3.09 -18.85
CA ASN A 55 30.16 -4.34 -19.52
C ASN A 55 28.96 -4.80 -20.36
N SER A 56 29.10 -4.82 -21.68
CA SER A 56 28.04 -5.20 -22.63
C SER A 56 27.51 -6.64 -22.51
N SER A 57 28.11 -7.47 -21.65
CA SER A 57 27.70 -8.86 -21.43
C SER A 57 26.71 -9.06 -20.28
N THR A 58 26.43 -8.04 -19.47
CA THR A 58 25.49 -8.15 -18.34
C THR A 58 24.06 -7.79 -18.77
N ALA A 59 23.10 -8.58 -18.29
CA ALA A 59 21.68 -8.35 -18.55
C ALA A 59 21.24 -6.96 -18.06
N PRO A 60 20.24 -6.33 -18.72
CA PRO A 60 19.66 -5.10 -18.22
C PRO A 60 19.10 -5.32 -16.82
N CYS A 61 19.24 -4.31 -15.97
CA CYS A 61 18.74 -4.34 -14.61
C CYS A 61 17.99 -3.05 -14.30
N SER A 62 17.01 -3.15 -13.40
CA SER A 62 16.22 -2.01 -12.96
C SER A 62 16.20 -1.96 -11.43
N CYS A 63 16.02 -0.75 -10.90
CA CYS A 63 15.73 -0.53 -9.50
C CYS A 63 14.57 0.47 -9.34
N PHE A 64 14.06 0.59 -8.12
CA PHE A 64 13.02 1.52 -7.74
C PHE A 64 13.58 2.57 -6.77
N ILE A 65 13.22 3.83 -6.96
CA ILE A 65 13.55 4.94 -6.06
C ILE A 65 12.26 5.60 -5.61
N VAL A 66 12.01 5.63 -4.31
CA VAL A 66 10.95 6.44 -3.70
C VAL A 66 11.58 7.70 -3.13
N ILE A 67 11.20 8.88 -3.60
CA ILE A 67 11.61 10.17 -3.01
C ILE A 67 10.48 10.77 -2.19
N ALA A 68 10.82 11.57 -1.18
CA ALA A 68 9.85 12.32 -0.38
C ALA A 68 10.22 13.81 -0.30
N HIS A 69 9.26 14.63 0.13
CA HIS A 69 9.58 16.01 0.51
C HIS A 69 10.45 16.05 1.78
N PRO A 70 11.49 16.91 1.85
CA PRO A 70 12.38 17.00 3.01
C PRO A 70 11.70 17.54 4.27
N ASN A 71 10.67 18.39 4.10
CA ASN A 71 9.85 18.93 5.18
C ASN A 71 8.40 18.51 4.95
N PRO A 72 7.96 17.34 5.46
CA PRO A 72 6.54 17.05 5.49
C PRO A 72 5.86 18.16 6.31
N THR A 73 4.83 18.79 5.74
CA THR A 73 3.97 19.72 6.49
C THR A 73 3.46 19.04 7.75
N ASN A 74 3.41 19.77 8.88
CA ASN A 74 2.92 19.26 10.17
C ASN A 74 1.75 18.30 9.97
N SER A 75 2.00 17.01 10.26
CA SER A 75 1.07 15.94 9.97
C SER A 75 -0.19 16.11 10.83
N PRO A 76 -1.40 16.01 10.23
CA PRO A 76 -2.62 15.86 11.02
C PRO A 76 -2.60 14.50 11.76
N GLU A 77 -3.60 14.27 12.61
CA GLU A 77 -3.72 13.05 13.45
C GLU A 77 -3.57 11.74 12.65
N TYR A 78 -4.02 11.70 11.39
CA TYR A 78 -3.78 10.58 10.48
C TYR A 78 -2.97 11.03 9.25
N ALA A 79 -1.82 10.42 8.99
CA ALA A 79 -0.95 10.75 7.86
C ALA A 79 -0.28 9.51 7.27
N SER A 80 0.22 9.64 6.03
CA SER A 80 1.06 8.61 5.41
C SER A 80 2.44 8.54 6.08
N HIS A 81 3.03 7.34 6.05
CA HIS A 81 4.29 7.03 6.72
C HIS A 81 5.48 7.73 6.08
N THR A 82 6.41 8.16 6.93
CA THR A 82 7.69 8.72 6.51
C THR A 82 8.60 7.61 5.95
N LEU A 83 9.58 7.96 5.10
CA LEU A 83 10.52 6.99 4.54
C LEU A 83 11.28 6.16 5.59
N PRO A 84 11.74 6.72 6.72
CA PRO A 84 12.33 5.92 7.80
C PRO A 84 11.38 4.85 8.36
N LEU A 85 10.09 5.19 8.50
CA LEU A 85 9.10 4.25 8.99
C LEU A 85 8.80 3.17 7.95
N LEU A 86 8.67 3.54 6.67
CA LEU A 86 8.54 2.58 5.57
C LEU A 86 9.71 1.58 5.56
N SER A 87 10.95 2.06 5.69
CA SER A 87 12.14 1.20 5.76
C SER A 87 12.06 0.20 6.92
N THR A 88 11.59 0.65 8.08
CA THR A 88 11.40 -0.19 9.28
C THR A 88 10.34 -1.26 9.05
N ILE A 89 9.18 -0.88 8.49
CA ILE A 89 8.09 -1.81 8.15
C ILE A 89 8.57 -2.84 7.14
N ILE A 90 9.26 -2.43 6.06
CA ILE A 90 9.80 -3.34 5.06
C ILE A 90 10.81 -4.31 5.69
N HIS A 91 11.66 -3.83 6.61
CA HIS A 91 12.58 -4.70 7.32
C HIS A 91 11.86 -5.74 8.18
N GLN A 92 10.78 -5.35 8.88
CA GLN A 92 9.95 -6.28 9.64
C GLN A 92 9.33 -7.36 8.73
N ILE A 93 8.76 -6.95 7.60
CA ILE A 93 8.22 -7.87 6.59
C ILE A 93 9.28 -8.88 6.15
N LEU A 94 10.46 -8.42 5.77
CA LEU A 94 11.55 -9.28 5.28
C LEU A 94 12.12 -10.20 6.36
N SER A 95 12.05 -9.81 7.63
CA SER A 95 12.54 -10.63 8.74
C SER A 95 11.62 -11.81 9.09
N ARG A 96 10.36 -11.78 8.63
CA ARG A 96 9.30 -12.73 9.05
C ARG A 96 8.57 -13.40 7.88
N THR A 97 8.88 -13.04 6.63
CA THR A 97 8.19 -13.54 5.44
C THR A 97 9.16 -13.81 4.29
N ASP A 98 8.69 -14.56 3.30
CA ASP A 98 9.41 -14.80 2.04
C ASP A 98 8.87 -13.90 0.91
N ILE A 99 8.21 -12.79 1.27
CA ILE A 99 7.64 -11.86 0.30
C ILE A 99 8.78 -11.25 -0.54
N PRO A 100 8.69 -11.24 -1.88
CA PRO A 100 9.77 -10.84 -2.77
C PRO A 100 9.90 -9.31 -2.86
N ILE A 101 10.05 -8.65 -1.71
CA ILE A 101 10.41 -7.24 -1.58
C ILE A 101 11.92 -7.20 -1.34
N ALA A 102 12.62 -6.28 -1.99
CA ALA A 102 14.05 -6.13 -1.77
C ALA A 102 14.31 -5.20 -0.57
N LYS A 103 15.33 -5.49 0.25
CA LYS A 103 15.71 -4.64 1.39
C LYS A 103 16.14 -3.27 0.88
N PRO A 104 15.40 -2.17 1.17
CA PRO A 104 15.73 -0.87 0.62
C PRO A 104 16.92 -0.24 1.36
N ILE A 105 17.60 0.66 0.66
CA ILE A 105 18.63 1.55 1.20
C ILE A 105 17.96 2.90 1.46
N LEU A 106 18.02 3.37 2.71
CA LEU A 106 17.47 4.66 3.11
C LEU A 106 18.59 5.70 3.21
N ASP A 107 18.40 6.84 2.55
CA ASP A 107 19.23 8.04 2.73
C ASP A 107 18.32 9.25 3.01
N THR A 108 18.48 9.84 4.20
CA THR A 108 17.79 11.06 4.62
C THR A 108 18.76 12.24 4.79
N SER A 109 20.01 12.11 4.36
CA SER A 109 21.07 13.10 4.57
C SER A 109 20.91 14.36 3.74
N LEU A 110 20.15 14.29 2.65
CA LEU A 110 20.00 15.33 1.63
C LEU A 110 21.33 15.73 0.95
N SER A 111 22.40 14.95 1.15
CA SER A 111 23.74 15.26 0.63
C SER A 111 23.89 14.85 -0.83
N THR A 112 23.28 13.73 -1.22
CA THR A 112 23.31 13.16 -2.58
C THR A 112 22.38 13.94 -3.52
N VAL A 113 21.16 14.19 -3.06
CA VAL A 113 20.07 14.88 -3.76
C VAL A 113 19.24 15.67 -2.74
N PRO A 114 18.48 16.71 -3.14
CA PRO A 114 17.72 17.55 -2.20
C PRO A 114 16.43 16.88 -1.68
N PHE A 115 16.39 15.55 -1.62
CA PHE A 115 15.25 14.74 -1.20
C PHE A 115 15.71 13.56 -0.34
N PRO A 116 15.00 13.19 0.73
CA PRO A 116 15.12 11.86 1.30
C PRO A 116 14.67 10.81 0.28
N PHE A 117 15.32 9.64 0.27
CA PHE A 117 14.93 8.55 -0.63
C PHE A 117 15.06 7.15 -0.03
N LEU A 118 14.27 6.23 -0.58
CA LEU A 118 14.43 4.79 -0.46
C LEU A 118 14.81 4.22 -1.82
N LEU A 119 15.90 3.47 -1.88
CA LEU A 119 16.41 2.83 -3.09
C LEU A 119 16.33 1.32 -2.94
N SER A 120 15.63 0.65 -3.86
CA SER A 120 15.70 -0.80 -3.95
C SER A 120 17.05 -1.24 -4.55
N PRO A 121 17.58 -2.41 -4.17
CA PRO A 121 18.61 -3.08 -4.93
C PRO A 121 18.26 -3.21 -6.42
N ALA A 122 19.29 -3.28 -7.27
CA ALA A 122 19.12 -3.60 -8.67
C ALA A 122 18.66 -5.05 -8.82
N SER A 123 17.64 -5.26 -9.65
CA SER A 123 17.10 -6.58 -9.99
C SER A 123 17.32 -6.83 -11.48
N PRO A 124 17.58 -8.07 -11.92
CA PRO A 124 17.78 -8.42 -13.34
C PRO A 124 16.45 -8.44 -14.12
N ILE A 125 15.71 -7.34 -14.02
CA ILE A 125 14.47 -7.05 -14.74
C ILE A 125 14.70 -5.76 -15.54
N SER A 126 13.97 -5.60 -16.65
CA SER A 126 13.95 -4.37 -17.44
C SER A 126 12.58 -3.71 -17.33
N SER A 127 12.51 -2.37 -17.26
CA SER A 127 11.25 -1.66 -17.22
C SER A 127 10.31 -1.97 -18.40
N SER A 128 10.88 -2.32 -19.55
CA SER A 128 10.15 -2.70 -20.77
C SER A 128 9.56 -4.11 -20.72
N THR A 129 9.99 -4.91 -19.75
CA THR A 129 9.65 -6.35 -19.61
C THR A 129 8.69 -6.61 -18.45
N ILE A 130 8.23 -5.56 -17.77
CA ILE A 130 7.28 -5.67 -16.66
C ILE A 130 6.13 -4.68 -16.83
N LEU A 131 4.97 -5.03 -16.27
CA LEU A 131 3.83 -4.11 -16.18
C LEU A 131 3.03 -4.34 -14.90
N PRO A 132 2.27 -3.33 -14.44
CA PRO A 132 1.30 -3.51 -13.36
C PRO A 132 0.28 -4.61 -13.69
N LEU A 133 -0.09 -5.40 -12.69
CA LEU A 133 -1.03 -6.51 -12.83
C LEU A 133 -2.40 -6.02 -13.31
N SER A 134 -2.88 -4.89 -12.82
CA SER A 134 -4.13 -4.25 -13.24
C SER A 134 -4.14 -3.99 -14.75
N ALA A 135 -3.04 -3.42 -15.28
CA ALA A 135 -2.87 -3.15 -16.70
C ALA A 135 -2.82 -4.44 -17.52
N ALA A 136 -2.14 -5.48 -17.02
CA ALA A 136 -2.08 -6.78 -17.68
C ALA A 136 -3.45 -7.46 -17.80
N ARG A 137 -4.25 -7.41 -16.72
CA ARG A 137 -5.61 -7.94 -16.69
C ARG A 137 -6.52 -7.18 -17.64
N LYS A 138 -6.50 -5.84 -17.58
CA LYS A 138 -7.30 -4.98 -18.46
C LYS A 138 -6.98 -5.18 -19.93
N ALA A 139 -5.72 -5.43 -20.27
CA ALA A 139 -5.27 -5.70 -21.63
C ALA A 139 -5.46 -7.18 -22.06
N GLY A 140 -5.92 -8.08 -21.17
CA GLY A 140 -6.10 -9.49 -21.47
C GLY A 140 -4.80 -10.25 -21.75
N LEU A 141 -3.67 -9.77 -21.19
CA LEU A 141 -2.34 -10.34 -21.46
C LEU A 141 -2.04 -11.61 -20.63
N LEU A 142 -2.86 -11.89 -19.62
CA LEU A 142 -2.70 -13.06 -18.77
C LEU A 142 -3.61 -14.20 -19.22
N SER A 143 -3.01 -15.36 -19.51
CA SER A 143 -3.75 -16.61 -19.69
C SER A 143 -4.51 -16.98 -18.40
N PRO A 144 -5.59 -17.77 -18.47
CA PRO A 144 -6.33 -18.19 -17.28
C PRO A 144 -5.45 -18.88 -16.23
N GLU A 145 -4.49 -19.70 -16.66
CA GLU A 145 -3.54 -20.35 -15.75
C GLU A 145 -2.60 -19.34 -15.06
N ALA A 146 -2.11 -18.34 -15.80
CA ALA A 146 -1.28 -17.29 -15.23
C ALA A 146 -2.06 -16.42 -14.23
N GLN A 147 -3.33 -16.14 -14.50
CA GLN A 147 -4.19 -15.42 -13.55
C GLN A 147 -4.34 -16.19 -12.24
N ILE A 148 -4.68 -17.49 -12.32
CA ILE A 148 -4.79 -18.38 -11.15
C ILE A 148 -3.47 -18.42 -10.36
N ARG A 149 -2.33 -18.54 -11.06
CA ARG A 149 -1.02 -18.60 -10.42
C ARG A 149 -0.66 -17.30 -9.71
N VAL A 150 -0.92 -16.15 -10.34
CA VAL A 150 -0.68 -14.84 -9.72
C VAL A 150 -1.60 -14.64 -8.52
N ASP A 151 -2.89 -14.95 -8.64
CA ASP A 151 -3.83 -14.86 -7.52
C ASP A 151 -3.39 -15.74 -6.33
N LEU A 152 -3.01 -16.99 -6.61
CA LEU A 152 -2.45 -17.90 -5.62
C LEU A 152 -1.22 -17.29 -4.94
N GLN A 153 -0.30 -16.71 -5.71
CA GLN A 153 0.88 -16.03 -5.16
C GLN A 153 0.49 -14.85 -4.27
N ILE A 154 -0.39 -13.95 -4.71
CA ILE A 154 -0.83 -12.80 -3.91
C ILE A 154 -1.47 -13.27 -2.60
N GLY A 155 -2.34 -14.28 -2.68
CA GLY A 155 -2.92 -14.91 -1.50
C GLY A 155 -1.84 -15.39 -0.53
N ARG A 156 -0.84 -16.13 -1.01
CA ARG A 156 0.28 -16.60 -0.18
C ARG A 156 1.03 -15.46 0.50
N LEU A 157 1.34 -14.39 -0.24
CA LEU A 157 2.05 -13.23 0.28
C LEU A 157 1.28 -12.56 1.42
N LEU A 158 -0.02 -12.30 1.24
CA LEU A 158 -0.86 -11.72 2.29
C LEU A 158 -1.08 -12.68 3.46
N GLY A 159 -1.12 -14.00 3.20
CA GLY A 159 -1.20 -15.02 4.24
C GLY A 159 0.03 -14.98 5.15
N GLN A 160 1.22 -14.91 4.55
CA GLN A 160 2.47 -14.74 5.29
C GLN A 160 2.53 -13.40 6.03
N LEU A 161 2.13 -12.31 5.38
CA LEU A 161 2.11 -10.98 5.99
C LEU A 161 1.26 -10.98 7.26
N HIS A 162 0.01 -11.41 7.19
CA HIS A 162 -0.90 -11.38 8.33
C HIS A 162 -0.60 -12.46 9.37
N GLY A 163 -0.14 -13.63 8.92
CA GLY A 163 0.16 -14.77 9.78
C GLY A 163 1.46 -14.61 10.58
N ASN A 164 2.48 -13.98 9.98
CA ASN A 164 3.82 -13.93 10.57
C ASN A 164 4.21 -12.52 11.06
N VAL A 165 3.63 -11.47 10.50
CA VAL A 165 3.94 -10.08 10.90
C VAL A 165 2.81 -9.57 11.79
N GLN A 166 2.92 -9.89 13.08
CA GLN A 166 1.94 -9.51 14.12
C GLN A 166 2.58 -8.62 15.18
N ASN A 167 1.71 -8.00 15.98
CA ASN A 167 2.07 -7.11 17.08
C ASN A 167 1.10 -7.30 18.26
N ASP A 168 1.46 -6.75 19.43
CA ASP A 168 0.67 -6.84 20.66
C ASP A 168 -0.41 -5.75 20.78
N TRP A 169 -0.40 -4.77 19.87
CA TRP A 169 -1.32 -3.63 19.87
C TRP A 169 -1.77 -3.25 18.45
N PHE A 170 -2.93 -2.62 18.36
CA PHE A 170 -3.53 -2.10 17.13
C PHE A 170 -3.19 -0.63 16.91
N GLY A 171 -3.06 -0.22 15.65
CA GLY A 171 -2.89 1.17 15.25
C GLY A 171 -1.76 1.42 14.26
N VAL A 172 -1.36 2.69 14.16
CA VAL A 172 -0.32 3.14 13.23
C VAL A 172 1.07 2.74 13.75
N PRO A 173 1.97 2.15 12.93
CA PRO A 173 3.33 1.82 13.32
C PRO A 173 4.13 3.07 13.72
N LEU A 174 5.07 2.92 14.66
CA LEU A 174 5.88 4.02 15.18
C LEU A 174 7.36 3.80 14.95
N LEU A 175 8.11 4.90 14.85
CA LEU A 175 9.58 4.86 14.81
C LEU A 175 10.16 4.61 16.21
N GLY A 176 11.16 3.74 16.31
CA GLY A 176 12.00 3.58 17.50
C GLY A 176 11.48 2.63 18.58
N SER A 177 10.22 2.21 18.50
CA SER A 177 9.60 1.27 19.45
C SER A 177 8.72 0.26 18.72
N PRO A 178 9.30 -0.73 18.01
CA PRO A 178 8.51 -1.77 17.38
C PRO A 178 7.67 -2.57 18.39
N ASP A 179 8.14 -2.65 19.64
CA ASP A 179 7.54 -3.48 20.70
C ASP A 179 6.89 -2.67 21.83
N ALA A 180 6.87 -1.32 21.76
CA ALA A 180 6.23 -0.50 22.79
C ALA A 180 4.99 0.22 22.22
N PRO A 181 3.84 0.16 22.91
CA PRO A 181 2.65 0.90 22.52
C PRO A 181 2.94 2.41 22.52
N SER A 182 2.44 3.16 21.52
CA SER A 182 2.21 4.60 21.71
C SER A 182 1.23 4.81 22.85
N ASP A 183 1.20 6.03 23.39
CA ASP A 183 0.07 6.48 24.22
C ASP A 183 -1.29 6.30 23.49
N ASP A 184 -1.28 6.28 22.15
CA ASP A 184 -2.44 6.06 21.27
C ASP A 184 -2.63 4.61 20.78
N ALA A 185 -1.78 3.66 21.21
CA ALA A 185 -1.91 2.27 20.79
C ALA A 185 -3.08 1.59 21.53
N GLY A 186 -4.01 1.01 20.75
CA GLY A 186 -5.19 0.37 21.32
C GLY A 186 -5.01 -1.13 21.49
N TYR A 187 -5.52 -1.67 22.60
CA TYR A 187 -5.66 -3.12 22.79
C TYR A 187 -7.00 -3.64 22.25
N SER A 188 -7.88 -2.74 21.84
CA SER A 188 -9.18 -3.04 21.22
C SER A 188 -9.19 -2.52 19.79
N TRP A 189 -9.40 -3.42 18.83
CA TRP A 189 -9.52 -3.02 17.43
C TRP A 189 -10.73 -2.09 17.21
N GLN A 190 -11.82 -2.26 17.96
CA GLN A 190 -12.98 -1.39 17.88
C GLN A 190 -12.63 0.05 18.22
N GLU A 191 -11.88 0.27 19.30
CA GLU A 191 -11.45 1.61 19.74
C GLU A 191 -10.48 2.22 18.73
N THR A 192 -9.46 1.46 18.33
CA THR A 192 -8.47 1.91 17.35
C THR A 192 -9.11 2.28 16.01
N PHE A 193 -9.93 1.40 15.44
CA PHE A 193 -10.59 1.65 14.16
C PHE A 193 -11.51 2.88 14.22
N THR A 194 -12.28 3.00 15.30
CA THR A 194 -13.17 4.16 15.52
C THR A 194 -12.36 5.45 15.61
N GLY A 195 -11.25 5.45 16.33
CA GLY A 195 -10.35 6.61 16.42
C GLY A 195 -9.80 7.02 15.06
N LEU A 196 -9.23 6.06 14.30
CA LEU A 196 -8.70 6.33 12.95
C LEU A 196 -9.76 6.90 12.01
N LEU A 197 -10.97 6.35 12.05
CA LEU A 197 -12.09 6.81 11.23
C LEU A 197 -12.56 8.21 11.63
N GLU A 198 -12.73 8.49 12.93
CA GLU A 198 -13.19 9.79 13.42
C GLU A 198 -12.15 10.89 13.21
N SER A 199 -10.85 10.59 13.30
CA SER A 199 -9.79 11.57 12.97
C SER A 199 -9.90 12.02 11.52
N LEU A 200 -10.16 11.11 10.57
CA LEU A 200 -10.38 11.46 9.16
C LEU A 200 -11.65 12.29 8.96
N LEU A 201 -12.76 11.87 9.58
CA LEU A 201 -14.03 12.60 9.47
C LEU A 201 -13.91 14.03 10.05
N SER A 202 -13.25 14.16 11.20
CA SER A 202 -12.99 15.44 11.86
C SER A 202 -12.06 16.33 11.04
N GLU A 203 -11.05 15.75 10.38
CA GLU A 203 -10.17 16.47 9.46
C GLU A 203 -10.97 17.08 8.29
N PHE A 204 -11.81 16.28 7.63
CA PHE A 204 -12.63 16.76 6.50
C PHE A 204 -13.68 17.80 6.94
N GLU A 205 -14.33 17.57 8.09
CA GLU A 205 -15.32 18.49 8.65
C GLU A 205 -14.67 19.83 9.03
N GLY A 206 -13.48 19.79 9.66
CA GLY A 206 -12.69 20.97 10.00
C GLY A 206 -12.18 21.74 8.77
N LYS A 207 -11.92 21.05 7.66
CA LYS A 207 -11.63 21.66 6.35
C LYS A 207 -12.88 22.20 5.63
N GLY A 208 -14.07 22.06 6.23
CA GLY A 208 -15.32 22.58 5.68
C GLY A 208 -15.88 21.78 4.51
N ARG A 209 -15.46 20.53 4.33
CA ARG A 209 -15.92 19.66 3.25
C ARG A 209 -17.38 19.24 3.50
N LYS A 210 -18.32 19.54 2.59
CA LYS A 210 -19.78 19.36 2.81
C LYS A 210 -20.41 18.18 2.07
N ASP A 211 -19.68 17.54 1.18
CA ASP A 211 -20.13 16.42 0.34
C ASP A 211 -20.10 15.06 1.07
N LEU A 212 -19.63 15.02 2.32
CA LEU A 212 -19.62 13.82 3.17
C LEU A 212 -20.80 13.81 4.16
N PRO A 213 -21.53 12.68 4.31
CA PRO A 213 -22.68 12.57 5.20
C PRO A 213 -22.27 12.24 6.64
N TYR A 214 -21.56 13.16 7.32
CA TYR A 214 -20.95 12.92 8.65
C TYR A 214 -21.93 12.37 9.71
N GLN A 215 -23.12 12.97 9.83
CA GLN A 215 -24.10 12.57 10.82
C GLN A 215 -24.62 11.15 10.59
N GLU A 216 -24.83 10.77 9.32
CA GLU A 216 -25.25 9.41 8.97
C GLU A 216 -24.14 8.41 9.29
N ILE A 217 -22.89 8.72 8.91
CA ILE A 217 -21.72 7.89 9.21
C ILE A 217 -21.60 7.65 10.72
N ARG A 218 -21.59 8.71 11.53
CA ARG A 218 -21.49 8.61 13.01
C ARG A 218 -22.68 7.87 13.63
N GLY A 219 -23.88 8.09 13.12
CA GLY A 219 -25.08 7.37 13.55
C GLY A 219 -25.02 5.87 13.24
N TYR A 220 -24.44 5.49 12.09
CA TYR A 220 -24.26 4.09 11.71
C TYR A 220 -23.12 3.45 12.52
N LEU A 221 -22.06 4.20 12.78
CA LEU A 221 -20.91 3.75 13.57
C LEU A 221 -21.32 3.45 15.00
N SER A 222 -22.15 4.31 15.59
CA SER A 222 -22.73 4.07 16.93
C SER A 222 -23.47 2.73 17.03
N ARG A 223 -24.19 2.33 15.97
CA ARG A 223 -24.84 1.01 15.92
C ARG A 223 -23.83 -0.13 15.78
N ALA A 224 -22.81 0.04 14.95
CA ALA A 224 -21.74 -0.94 14.78
C ALA A 224 -20.96 -1.20 16.08
N ILE A 225 -20.67 -0.14 16.84
CA ILE A 225 -20.04 -0.23 18.16
C ILE A 225 -20.98 -0.97 19.13
N GLY A 226 -22.26 -0.56 19.18
CA GLY A 226 -23.24 -1.19 20.06
C GLY A 226 -23.52 -2.67 19.76
N SER A 227 -23.17 -3.13 18.56
CA SER A 227 -23.32 -4.53 18.14
C SER A 227 -22.02 -5.33 18.19
N PHE A 228 -20.93 -4.73 18.69
CA PHE A 228 -19.60 -5.36 18.80
C PHE A 228 -19.08 -5.85 17.44
N LEU A 229 -19.37 -5.08 16.38
CA LEU A 229 -19.05 -5.46 14.99
C LEU A 229 -17.54 -5.66 14.78
N PHE A 230 -16.70 -4.98 15.56
CA PHE A 230 -15.25 -4.96 15.40
C PHE A 230 -14.49 -5.81 16.44
N ASP A 231 -15.19 -6.42 17.39
CA ASP A 231 -14.59 -7.12 18.55
C ASP A 231 -14.04 -8.52 18.22
N ASP A 232 -14.26 -9.05 17.02
CA ASP A 232 -13.75 -10.35 16.58
C ASP A 232 -12.32 -10.31 16.02
N ALA A 233 -11.68 -9.15 16.01
CA ALA A 233 -10.27 -9.01 15.67
C ALA A 233 -9.42 -9.08 16.93
N ASP A 234 -8.89 -10.27 17.23
CA ASP A 234 -8.14 -10.53 18.47
C ASP A 234 -6.62 -10.40 18.31
N THR A 235 -6.11 -10.42 17.07
CA THR A 235 -4.67 -10.42 16.79
C THR A 235 -4.33 -9.29 15.82
N PRO A 236 -3.59 -8.25 16.26
CA PRO A 236 -3.07 -7.23 15.38
C PRO A 236 -2.10 -7.82 14.35
N SER A 237 -2.48 -7.74 13.08
CA SER A 237 -1.65 -8.13 11.94
C SER A 237 -1.21 -6.89 11.17
N LEU A 238 -0.03 -6.91 10.57
CA LEU A 238 0.39 -5.84 9.67
C LEU A 238 -0.45 -5.88 8.40
N ILE A 239 -1.20 -4.83 8.15
CA ILE A 239 -2.06 -4.67 6.97
C ILE A 239 -1.36 -3.71 6.01
N TRP A 240 -1.20 -4.06 4.74
CA TRP A 240 -0.72 -3.15 3.69
C TRP A 240 -1.74 -2.03 3.43
N PHE A 241 -3.02 -2.36 3.49
CA PHE A 241 -4.21 -1.49 3.49
C PHE A 241 -4.46 -0.76 2.16
N THR A 242 -3.48 0.00 1.66
CA THR A 242 -3.59 0.73 0.38
C THR A 242 -2.88 0.05 -0.78
N GLY A 243 -2.30 -1.13 -0.57
CA GLY A 243 -1.76 -1.93 -1.68
C GLY A 243 -2.81 -2.23 -2.73
N SER A 244 -2.45 -2.34 -4.00
CA SER A 244 -3.38 -2.79 -5.04
C SER A 244 -2.66 -3.61 -6.11
N GLU A 245 -3.42 -4.08 -7.11
CA GLU A 245 -2.84 -4.67 -8.32
C GLU A 245 -1.91 -3.71 -9.09
N ASP A 246 -1.99 -2.40 -8.84
CA ASP A 246 -1.09 -1.41 -9.44
C ASP A 246 0.31 -1.44 -8.81
N ASP A 247 0.43 -1.97 -7.59
CA ASP A 247 1.71 -2.13 -6.89
C ASP A 247 2.40 -3.46 -7.21
N ILE A 248 1.73 -4.36 -7.94
CA ILE A 248 2.23 -5.70 -8.27
C ILE A 248 2.60 -5.72 -9.75
N TYR A 249 3.87 -6.00 -10.02
CA TYR A 249 4.40 -6.05 -11.37
C TYR A 249 4.61 -7.50 -11.79
N ILE A 250 4.17 -7.84 -12.99
CA ILE A 250 4.38 -9.15 -13.61
C ILE A 250 5.35 -9.04 -14.79
N SER A 251 6.03 -10.13 -15.12
CA SER A 251 6.85 -10.19 -16.33
C SER A 251 5.98 -10.36 -17.59
N THR A 252 6.34 -9.66 -18.67
CA THR A 252 5.77 -9.84 -20.02
C THR A 252 6.50 -10.88 -20.86
N GLU A 253 7.66 -11.35 -20.41
CA GLU A 253 8.48 -12.23 -21.22
C GLU A 253 7.93 -13.66 -21.23
N SER A 254 7.39 -14.06 -22.39
CA SER A 254 6.82 -15.39 -22.62
C SER A 254 7.81 -16.56 -22.45
N LYS A 255 9.12 -16.28 -22.36
CA LYS A 255 10.19 -17.30 -22.29
C LYS A 255 10.54 -17.72 -20.86
N SER A 256 10.15 -16.95 -19.84
CA SER A 256 10.30 -17.42 -18.48
C SER A 256 9.16 -18.39 -18.18
N SER A 257 9.48 -19.60 -17.74
CA SER A 257 8.48 -20.58 -17.28
C SER A 257 7.69 -20.10 -16.04
N SER A 258 8.01 -18.91 -15.54
CA SER A 258 7.40 -18.23 -14.41
C SER A 258 6.67 -16.95 -14.85
N ASN A 259 5.47 -17.09 -15.44
CA ASN A 259 4.48 -16.00 -15.45
C ASN A 259 4.02 -15.71 -14.01
N GLY A 260 4.90 -15.07 -13.22
CA GLY A 260 4.71 -14.78 -11.81
C GLY A 260 4.99 -13.31 -11.50
N ILE A 261 4.88 -12.96 -10.22
CA ILE A 261 5.19 -11.62 -9.73
C ILE A 261 6.69 -11.35 -9.91
N ALA A 262 7.02 -10.34 -10.69
CA ALA A 262 8.39 -9.92 -10.99
C ALA A 262 8.90 -8.88 -9.96
N ALA A 263 8.01 -8.02 -9.47
CA ALA A 263 8.33 -7.05 -8.44
C ALA A 263 7.07 -6.62 -7.68
N ILE A 264 7.27 -6.17 -6.44
CA ILE A 264 6.23 -5.54 -5.63
C ILE A 264 6.78 -4.17 -5.21
N LEU A 265 6.02 -3.11 -5.49
CA LEU A 265 6.39 -1.78 -5.03
C LEU A 265 6.26 -1.71 -3.51
N PRO A 266 7.26 -1.21 -2.79
CA PRO A 266 7.24 -1.14 -1.33
C PRO A 266 6.39 0.03 -0.81
N ASN A 267 5.21 0.25 -1.40
CA ASN A 267 4.33 1.37 -1.09
C ASN A 267 3.46 1.05 0.14
N VAL A 268 4.08 0.91 1.31
CA VAL A 268 3.38 0.64 2.59
C VAL A 268 2.99 1.93 3.31
N GLY A 269 2.60 2.97 2.56
CA GLY A 269 2.35 4.34 3.03
C GLY A 269 1.29 4.48 4.11
N HIS A 270 0.33 3.55 4.18
CA HIS A 270 -0.72 3.55 5.19
C HIS A 270 -0.83 2.20 5.90
N ALA A 271 0.26 1.43 5.94
CA ALA A 271 0.23 0.14 6.59
C ALA A 271 -0.04 0.29 8.09
N LEU A 272 -0.81 -0.63 8.69
CA LEU A 272 -1.18 -0.50 10.10
C LEU A 272 -1.37 -1.86 10.77
N TRP A 273 -1.32 -1.89 12.10
CA TRP A 273 -1.65 -3.06 12.90
C TRP A 273 -3.17 -3.12 13.07
N GLY A 274 -3.81 -4.10 12.44
CA GLY A 274 -5.27 -4.12 12.30
C GLY A 274 -5.84 -5.50 12.04
N ASP A 275 -7.14 -5.52 11.74
CA ASP A 275 -7.85 -6.71 11.26
C ASP A 275 -7.40 -7.03 9.82
N PRO A 276 -6.90 -8.25 9.52
CA PRO A 276 -6.62 -8.74 8.16
C PRO A 276 -7.69 -8.45 7.11
N LEU A 277 -8.95 -8.47 7.55
CA LEU A 277 -10.09 -8.21 6.69
C LEU A 277 -10.08 -6.75 6.16
N LEU A 278 -9.28 -5.84 6.70
CA LEU A 278 -9.12 -4.45 6.27
C LEU A 278 -8.46 -4.30 4.89
N GLU A 279 -7.68 -5.29 4.43
CA GLU A 279 -6.96 -5.19 3.14
C GLU A 279 -7.87 -4.81 1.97
N SER A 280 -7.34 -3.97 1.09
CA SER A 280 -7.96 -3.62 -0.19
C SER A 280 -8.19 -4.84 -1.09
N PHE A 281 -7.33 -5.86 -1.03
CA PHE A 281 -7.47 -7.09 -1.81
C PHE A 281 -8.72 -7.92 -1.44
N PHE A 282 -9.33 -7.67 -0.29
CA PHE A 282 -10.62 -8.25 0.09
C PHE A 282 -11.82 -7.37 -0.33
N LEU A 283 -11.61 -6.27 -1.05
CA LEU A 283 -12.71 -5.43 -1.56
C LEU A 283 -13.44 -6.14 -2.70
N PRO A 284 -14.72 -5.81 -2.95
CA PRO A 284 -15.41 -6.28 -4.13
C PRO A 284 -14.65 -5.93 -5.42
N PRO A 285 -14.57 -6.87 -6.40
CA PRO A 285 -15.09 -8.23 -6.35
C PRO A 285 -14.29 -9.11 -5.38
N ASN A 286 -14.98 -9.99 -4.64
CA ASN A 286 -14.33 -10.88 -3.67
C ASN A 286 -13.11 -11.60 -4.28
N PRO A 287 -12.05 -11.85 -3.48
CA PRO A 287 -10.88 -12.55 -3.98
C PRO A 287 -11.23 -13.91 -4.59
N SER A 288 -10.49 -14.29 -5.62
CA SER A 288 -10.69 -15.56 -6.32
C SER A 288 -10.43 -16.77 -5.42
N ALA A 289 -10.90 -17.94 -5.83
CA ALA A 289 -10.66 -19.18 -5.09
C ALA A 289 -9.15 -19.48 -4.95
N ALA A 290 -8.37 -19.20 -5.98
CA ALA A 290 -6.91 -19.37 -5.98
C ALA A 290 -6.23 -18.46 -4.95
N PHE A 291 -6.66 -17.19 -4.89
CA PHE A 291 -6.20 -16.27 -3.85
C PHE A 291 -6.50 -16.82 -2.45
N GLN A 292 -7.75 -17.25 -2.21
CA GLN A 292 -8.17 -17.75 -0.89
C GLN A 292 -7.39 -19.00 -0.50
N GLU A 293 -7.16 -19.92 -1.44
CA GLU A 293 -6.32 -21.10 -1.23
C GLU A 293 -4.91 -20.71 -0.80
N GLY A 294 -4.27 -19.78 -1.54
CA GLY A 294 -2.91 -19.33 -1.24
C GLY A 294 -2.80 -18.66 0.12
N TYR A 295 -3.80 -17.84 0.45
CA TYR A 295 -3.90 -17.12 1.71
C TYR A 295 -4.00 -18.06 2.90
N LEU A 296 -4.93 -19.01 2.88
CA LEU A 296 -5.11 -19.99 3.95
C LEU A 296 -3.90 -20.92 4.08
N ALA A 297 -3.33 -21.37 2.95
CA ALA A 297 -2.17 -22.26 2.95
C ALA A 297 -0.89 -21.63 3.53
N SER A 298 -0.86 -20.30 3.68
CA SER A 298 0.35 -19.55 4.11
C SER A 298 0.19 -18.85 5.46
N GLY A 299 -0.75 -19.29 6.29
CA GLY A 299 -0.95 -18.77 7.66
C GLY A 299 -2.08 -17.74 7.79
N GLY A 300 -2.71 -17.34 6.69
CA GLY A 300 -3.93 -16.53 6.72
C GLY A 300 -5.10 -17.27 7.37
N LYS A 301 -5.99 -16.52 8.03
CA LYS A 301 -7.22 -17.06 8.65
C LYS A 301 -8.45 -16.68 7.83
N GLN A 302 -9.46 -17.54 7.78
CA GLN A 302 -10.71 -17.25 7.06
C GLN A 302 -11.30 -15.90 7.47
N THR A 303 -11.36 -14.94 6.54
CA THR A 303 -11.72 -13.54 6.85
C THR A 303 -13.23 -13.30 6.81
N ILE A 304 -13.97 -14.04 5.97
CA ILE A 304 -15.44 -14.00 5.91
C ILE A 304 -15.98 -15.41 6.20
N VAL A 305 -16.41 -15.60 7.45
CA VAL A 305 -17.10 -16.76 8.02
C VAL A 305 -18.58 -16.45 8.24
N PHE A 306 -18.91 -15.24 8.69
CA PHE A 306 -20.25 -14.83 9.11
C PHE A 306 -20.80 -13.64 8.32
N PRO A 307 -22.14 -13.51 8.20
CA PRO A 307 -22.75 -12.36 7.53
C PRO A 307 -22.30 -10.99 8.08
N ARG A 308 -22.03 -10.88 9.40
CA ARG A 308 -21.55 -9.63 10.02
C ARG A 308 -20.24 -9.11 9.43
N GLN A 309 -19.34 -10.00 8.98
CA GLN A 309 -18.07 -9.58 8.36
C GLN A 309 -18.30 -8.91 7.01
N LYS A 310 -19.43 -9.16 6.33
CA LYS A 310 -19.82 -8.39 5.15
C LYS A 310 -20.18 -6.95 5.51
N THR A 311 -20.88 -6.72 6.63
CA THR A 311 -21.15 -5.37 7.14
C THR A 311 -19.87 -4.67 7.56
N LYS A 312 -18.98 -5.37 8.28
CA LYS A 312 -17.65 -4.87 8.65
C LYS A 312 -16.83 -4.46 7.42
N ARG A 313 -16.89 -5.23 6.32
CA ARG A 313 -16.23 -4.83 5.06
C ARG A 313 -16.75 -3.51 4.49
N LEU A 314 -18.03 -3.15 4.67
CA LEU A 314 -18.53 -1.85 4.24
C LEU A 314 -17.85 -0.71 5.01
N TRP A 315 -17.56 -0.89 6.30
CA TRP A 315 -16.79 0.08 7.09
C TRP A 315 -15.36 0.22 6.60
N TYR A 316 -14.72 -0.90 6.26
CA TYR A 316 -13.35 -0.88 5.72
C TYR A 316 -13.28 -0.25 4.32
N SER A 317 -14.28 -0.46 3.47
CA SER A 317 -14.44 0.26 2.20
C SER A 317 -14.62 1.76 2.40
N LEU A 318 -15.45 2.17 3.38
CA LEU A 318 -15.64 3.57 3.74
C LEU A 318 -14.33 4.20 4.20
N PHE A 319 -13.60 3.52 5.10
CA PHE A 319 -12.32 3.99 5.60
C PHE A 319 -11.27 4.14 4.49
N LEU A 320 -11.15 3.15 3.60
CA LEU A 320 -10.27 3.27 2.43
C LEU A 320 -10.66 4.46 1.55
N GLY A 321 -11.95 4.63 1.27
CA GLY A 321 -12.46 5.76 0.49
C GLY A 321 -12.06 7.10 1.09
N LEU A 322 -12.16 7.26 2.41
CA LEU A 322 -11.75 8.47 3.12
C LEU A 322 -10.24 8.71 3.04
N VAL A 323 -9.42 7.66 3.19
CA VAL A 323 -7.95 7.77 3.06
C VAL A 323 -7.56 8.17 1.65
N VAL A 324 -8.09 7.49 0.62
CA VAL A 324 -7.80 7.82 -0.79
C VAL A 324 -8.27 9.24 -1.12
N LEU A 325 -9.43 9.64 -0.61
CA LEU A 325 -9.94 11.00 -0.77
C LEU A 325 -9.00 12.03 -0.15
N ARG A 326 -8.46 11.75 1.03
CA ARG A 326 -7.52 12.63 1.74
C ARG A 326 -6.24 12.81 0.94
N GLU A 327 -5.61 11.71 0.52
CA GLU A 327 -4.35 11.76 -0.23
C GLU A 327 -4.49 12.52 -1.55
N ARG A 328 -5.67 12.48 -2.18
CA ARG A 328 -5.93 13.13 -3.48
C ARG A 328 -6.49 14.55 -3.37
N SER A 329 -6.98 14.95 -2.19
CA SER A 329 -7.47 16.30 -1.93
C SER A 329 -6.29 17.28 -1.90
N GLY A 330 -6.12 18.07 -2.96
CA GLY A 330 -5.03 19.06 -3.09
C GLY A 330 -4.01 18.77 -4.19
N SER A 331 -4.23 17.75 -5.03
CA SER A 331 -3.42 17.52 -6.22
C SER A 331 -3.83 18.48 -7.36
N ASP A 332 -2.85 19.25 -7.88
CA ASP A 332 -3.05 20.21 -8.97
C ASP A 332 -3.38 19.49 -10.31
N GLY A 333 -4.67 19.30 -10.59
CA GLY A 333 -5.20 19.23 -11.96
C GLY A 333 -5.45 17.85 -12.60
N THR A 334 -4.80 16.77 -12.15
CA THR A 334 -5.06 15.39 -12.65
C THR A 334 -5.89 14.52 -11.70
N SER A 335 -6.28 15.03 -10.52
CA SER A 335 -6.93 14.25 -9.45
C SER A 335 -8.43 14.02 -9.58
N SER A 336 -9.13 14.71 -10.49
CA SER A 336 -10.59 14.80 -10.43
C SER A 336 -11.30 13.45 -10.59
N THR A 337 -10.80 12.56 -11.46
CA THR A 337 -11.39 11.23 -11.69
C THR A 337 -11.28 10.33 -10.47
N ASN A 338 -10.13 10.33 -9.81
CA ASN A 338 -9.87 9.43 -8.71
C ASN A 338 -10.42 9.97 -7.37
N GLU A 339 -10.45 11.29 -7.20
CA GLU A 339 -11.23 11.93 -6.13
C GLU A 339 -12.71 11.59 -6.25
N SER A 340 -13.28 11.67 -7.47
CA SER A 340 -14.66 11.27 -7.74
C SER A 340 -14.90 9.79 -7.42
N ALA A 341 -13.98 8.90 -7.80
CA ALA A 341 -14.06 7.48 -7.48
C ALA A 341 -14.03 7.20 -5.96
N ALA A 342 -13.16 7.90 -5.21
CA ALA A 342 -13.11 7.79 -3.75
C ALA A 342 -14.41 8.29 -3.10
N LEU A 343 -14.95 9.42 -3.56
CA LEU A 343 -16.23 9.94 -3.08
C LEU A 343 -17.39 9.00 -3.39
N GLU A 344 -17.38 8.38 -4.58
CA GLU A 344 -18.40 7.39 -4.94
C GLU A 344 -18.28 6.12 -4.08
N LEU A 345 -17.07 5.63 -3.79
CA LEU A 345 -16.85 4.52 -2.87
C LEU A 345 -17.41 4.82 -1.47
N ILE A 346 -17.17 6.03 -0.96
CA ILE A 346 -17.74 6.51 0.31
C ILE A 346 -19.27 6.48 0.25
N LYS A 347 -19.88 7.11 -0.76
CA LYS A 347 -21.34 7.19 -0.91
C LYS A 347 -21.99 5.81 -1.08
N GLN A 348 -21.36 4.90 -1.81
CA GLN A 348 -21.83 3.52 -1.95
C GLN A 348 -21.77 2.79 -0.61
N SER A 349 -20.68 2.92 0.13
CA SER A 349 -20.51 2.31 1.44
C SER A 349 -21.54 2.82 2.44
N VAL A 350 -21.77 4.14 2.50
CA VAL A 350 -22.81 4.73 3.37
C VAL A 350 -24.21 4.26 3.00
N ARG A 351 -24.56 4.25 1.70
CA ARG A 351 -25.85 3.71 1.23
C ARG A 351 -26.02 2.25 1.64
N ALA A 352 -24.99 1.42 1.48
CA ALA A 352 -25.04 0.02 1.88
C ALA A 352 -25.17 -0.14 3.40
N LEU A 353 -24.46 0.66 4.20
CA LEU A 353 -24.55 0.65 5.67
C LEU A 353 -25.94 1.01 6.20
N SER A 354 -26.69 1.87 5.50
CA SER A 354 -28.06 2.25 5.87
C SER A 354 -29.03 1.07 5.92
N SER A 355 -28.77 0.04 5.10
CA SER A 355 -29.63 -1.15 4.93
C SER A 355 -28.94 -2.44 5.35
N ALA A 356 -27.76 -2.34 5.97
CA ALA A 356 -26.99 -3.51 6.36
C ALA A 356 -27.79 -4.37 7.37
N PRO A 357 -28.10 -5.63 7.03
CA PRO A 357 -29.07 -6.42 7.77
C PRO A 357 -28.51 -6.99 9.08
N ASN A 358 -27.19 -7.03 9.22
CA ASN A 358 -26.50 -7.70 10.32
C ASN A 358 -25.52 -6.72 10.94
N TYR A 359 -25.96 -6.08 12.02
CA TYR A 359 -25.10 -5.39 12.98
C TYR A 359 -24.82 -6.35 14.12
#